data_AF-A0A967AKV8-F1
#
_entry.id   AF-A0A967AKV8-F1
#
_cell.length_a   1.000
_cell.length_b   1.000
_cell.length_c   1.000
_cell.angle_alpha   90.00
_cell.angle_beta   90.00
_cell.angle_gamma   90.00
#
_symmetry.space_group_name_H-M   'P 1'
#
loop_
_entity.id
_entity.type
_entity.pdbx_description
1 polymer ?
#
loop_
_entity_poly.entity_id
_entity_poly.type
_entity_poly.pdbx_seq_one_letter_code
_entity_poly.pdbx_strand_id
1 'polypeptide(L)'
;MKFGTVGIIGRSNVGKSTLLNHLLGEKISIVSSKPQTTRTRIMGLVHVEGAQIAFLDTPGLHKPEHLLNRRMVRTAVETLEEADVLYMLMEATSLPGPGDMAAIKYMKEALAKRSKPVILVVTKIDLVNRHKLLPVLDRYGRLYAWTEIVPVSAMKDDNVDRLLAVTVPHLPSGDGAYGDDVVTDQSMRTLAAEMIREKVLQETEEEVPHAVAVEIEAFVEQGKLAIIKALILVERETQKGILVGKQGARLKAIGTQARLDMERLFGMKVFLELWVKVRKSWRENEQTLVQLGY
;
A
#
# COMPACT_ATOMS: atom_id res chain seq x y z
N MET A 1 -10.19 11.99 -24.34
CA MET A 1 -10.08 11.40 -22.99
C MET A 1 -8.74 10.68 -22.90
N LYS A 2 -8.16 10.58 -21.71
CA LYS A 2 -6.93 9.81 -21.48
C LYS A 2 -7.18 8.74 -20.43
N PHE A 3 -6.55 7.59 -20.63
CA PHE A 3 -6.57 6.50 -19.66
C PHE A 3 -5.19 5.87 -19.60
N GLY A 4 -4.74 5.56 -18.39
CA GLY A 4 -3.47 4.87 -18.20
C GLY A 4 -3.22 4.46 -16.76
N THR A 5 -2.23 3.60 -16.59
CA THR A 5 -1.83 3.06 -15.30
C THR A 5 -0.61 3.81 -14.74
N VAL A 6 -0.62 4.07 -13.44
CA VAL A 6 0.49 4.72 -12.73
C VAL A 6 1.01 3.79 -11.64
N GLY A 7 2.22 3.26 -11.81
CA GLY A 7 2.88 2.44 -10.81
C GLY A 7 3.50 3.28 -9.70
N ILE A 8 3.05 3.12 -8.45
CA ILE A 8 3.61 3.80 -7.28
C ILE A 8 4.69 2.91 -6.66
N ILE A 9 5.95 3.36 -6.75
CA ILE A 9 7.11 2.58 -6.31
C ILE A 9 7.98 3.37 -5.34
N GLY A 10 8.80 2.63 -4.59
CA GLY A 10 9.72 3.19 -3.60
C GLY A 10 9.97 2.20 -2.48
N ARG A 11 10.91 2.52 -1.60
CA ARG A 11 11.21 1.67 -0.42
C ARG A 11 10.01 1.61 0.53
N SER A 12 10.09 0.77 1.55
CA SER A 12 9.07 0.74 2.62
C SER A 12 8.98 2.10 3.33
N ASN A 13 7.77 2.44 3.78
CA ASN A 13 7.47 3.61 4.62
C ASN A 13 7.65 5.02 4.02
N VAL A 14 7.90 5.15 2.71
CA VAL A 14 7.98 6.48 2.04
C VAL A 14 6.61 7.14 1.79
N GLY A 15 5.51 6.51 2.19
CA GLY A 15 4.16 7.10 2.06
C GLY A 15 3.40 6.72 0.78
N LYS A 16 3.71 5.58 0.14
CA LYS A 16 3.00 5.08 -1.06
C LYS A 16 1.49 4.93 -0.84
N SER A 17 1.10 4.10 0.13
CA SER A 17 -0.30 3.90 0.49
C SER A 17 -0.99 5.15 1.05
N THR A 18 -0.23 6.03 1.72
CA THR A 18 -0.76 7.32 2.18
C THR A 18 -1.12 8.22 1.00
N LEU A 19 -0.25 8.28 -0.02
CA LEU A 19 -0.53 9.00 -1.25
C LEU A 19 -1.73 8.39 -1.98
N LEU A 20 -1.78 7.06 -2.12
CA LEU A 20 -2.91 6.38 -2.77
C LEU A 20 -4.24 6.73 -2.08
N ASN A 21 -4.34 6.53 -0.77
CA ASN A 21 -5.58 6.81 -0.05
C ASN A 21 -6.02 8.28 -0.18
N HIS A 22 -5.06 9.20 -0.16
CA HIS A 22 -5.35 10.62 -0.32
C HIS A 22 -5.90 10.92 -1.72
N LEU A 23 -5.28 10.35 -2.76
CA LEU A 23 -5.73 10.48 -4.15
C LEU A 23 -7.14 9.90 -4.36
N LEU A 24 -7.50 8.84 -3.62
CA LEU A 24 -8.82 8.22 -3.71
C LEU A 24 -9.88 8.90 -2.81
N GLY A 25 -9.47 9.77 -1.87
CA GLY A 25 -10.35 10.30 -0.84
C GLY A 25 -10.84 9.27 0.19
N GLU A 26 -10.42 8.00 0.04
CA GLU A 26 -10.90 6.85 0.81
C GLU A 26 -9.73 6.01 1.30
N LYS A 27 -9.92 5.36 2.47
CA LYS A 27 -8.88 4.50 3.08
C LYS A 27 -8.94 3.08 2.51
N ILE A 28 -8.42 2.91 1.29
CA ILE A 28 -8.40 1.62 0.59
C ILE A 28 -7.18 0.76 0.97
N SER A 29 -5.99 1.35 1.03
CA SER A 29 -4.77 0.67 1.45
C SER A 29 -4.48 0.93 2.93
N ILE A 30 -3.97 -0.07 3.64
CA ILE A 30 -3.58 0.11 5.03
C ILE A 30 -2.27 0.88 5.16
N VAL A 31 -2.11 1.61 6.27
CA VAL A 31 -0.92 2.41 6.54
C VAL A 31 -0.36 2.06 7.91
N SER A 32 0.95 1.82 7.96
CA SER A 32 1.68 1.60 9.22
C SER A 32 3.12 2.08 9.11
N SER A 33 3.72 2.38 10.26
CA SER A 33 5.16 2.65 10.39
C SER A 33 6.01 1.37 10.30
N LYS A 34 5.38 0.19 10.37
CA LYS A 34 6.07 -1.09 10.22
C LYS A 34 6.50 -1.29 8.76
N PRO A 35 7.74 -1.74 8.49
CA PRO A 35 8.13 -2.07 7.13
C PRO A 35 7.28 -3.24 6.61
N GLN A 36 7.21 -3.41 5.29
CA GLN A 36 6.40 -4.46 4.64
C GLN A 36 4.89 -4.37 4.95
N THR A 37 4.37 -3.15 5.14
CA THR A 37 2.93 -2.90 5.34
C THR A 37 2.12 -3.38 4.15
N THR A 38 2.37 -2.90 2.93
CA THR A 38 1.68 -3.36 1.70
C THR A 38 2.32 -4.66 1.20
N ARG A 39 1.51 -5.70 0.96
CA ARG A 39 1.99 -7.04 0.55
C ARG A 39 1.50 -7.50 -0.82
N THR A 40 0.39 -6.97 -1.30
CA THR A 40 -0.18 -7.23 -2.62
C THR A 40 -0.21 -5.93 -3.43
N ARG A 41 -0.44 -6.04 -4.74
CA ARG A 41 -0.75 -4.87 -5.56
C ARG A 41 -2.19 -4.44 -5.30
N ILE A 42 -2.42 -3.14 -5.13
CA ILE A 42 -3.75 -2.55 -4.97
C ILE A 42 -3.97 -1.56 -6.10
N MET A 43 -5.08 -1.70 -6.84
CA MET A 43 -5.48 -0.69 -7.82
C MET A 43 -6.43 0.32 -7.17
N GLY A 44 -6.16 1.60 -7.40
CA GLY A 44 -7.07 2.70 -7.08
C GLY A 44 -7.35 3.55 -8.31
N LEU A 45 -8.61 3.91 -8.54
CA LEU A 45 -9.05 4.68 -9.70
C LEU A 45 -9.33 6.13 -9.29
N VAL A 46 -8.77 7.05 -10.05
CA VAL A 46 -8.96 8.49 -9.87
C VAL A 46 -9.45 9.09 -11.18
N HIS A 47 -10.55 9.82 -11.08
CA HIS A 47 -11.16 10.53 -12.19
C HIS A 47 -10.80 12.00 -12.07
N VAL A 48 -10.15 12.55 -13.10
CA VAL A 48 -9.85 13.97 -13.22
C VAL A 48 -10.39 14.50 -14.54
N GLU A 49 -10.47 15.81 -14.69
CA GLU A 49 -10.98 16.41 -15.91
C GLU A 49 -10.21 15.90 -17.15
N GLY A 50 -10.94 15.22 -18.05
CA GLY A 50 -10.38 14.68 -19.29
C GLY A 50 -9.55 13.41 -19.16
N ALA A 51 -9.37 12.82 -17.97
CA ALA A 51 -8.60 11.58 -17.79
C ALA A 51 -9.09 10.67 -16.65
N GLN A 52 -8.90 9.36 -16.81
CA GLN A 52 -9.03 8.35 -15.76
C GLN A 52 -7.65 7.72 -15.49
N ILE A 53 -7.25 7.65 -14.23
CA ILE A 53 -5.94 7.16 -13.82
C ILE A 53 -6.11 5.95 -12.92
N ALA A 54 -5.49 4.82 -13.30
CA ALA A 54 -5.41 3.62 -12.46
C ALA A 54 -4.07 3.59 -11.73
N PHE A 55 -4.06 4.03 -10.47
CA PHE A 55 -2.90 3.94 -9.59
C PHE A 55 -2.71 2.50 -9.10
N LEU A 56 -1.47 2.02 -9.18
CA LEU A 56 -1.08 0.70 -8.71
C LEU A 56 -0.13 0.88 -7.51
N ASP A 57 -0.65 0.77 -6.29
CA ASP A 57 0.19 0.72 -5.09
C ASP A 57 0.84 -0.65 -4.96
N THR A 58 2.12 -0.66 -4.60
CA THR A 58 2.95 -1.86 -4.61
C THR A 58 3.64 -2.09 -3.28
N PRO A 59 4.00 -3.35 -2.99
CA PRO A 59 4.89 -3.66 -1.88
C PRO A 59 6.19 -2.85 -1.98
N GLY A 60 6.71 -2.40 -0.82
CA GLY A 60 7.97 -1.67 -0.80
C GLY A 60 9.12 -2.55 -1.31
N LEU A 61 9.97 -2.00 -2.19
CA LEU A 61 11.15 -2.70 -2.67
C LEU A 61 12.18 -2.85 -1.54
N HIS A 62 12.63 -4.09 -1.31
CA HIS A 62 13.60 -4.44 -0.27
C HIS A 62 14.30 -5.76 -0.62
N LYS A 63 15.38 -6.08 0.10
CA LYS A 63 16.06 -7.38 -0.06
C LYS A 63 15.16 -8.49 0.53
N PRO A 64 14.76 -9.50 -0.25
CA PRO A 64 13.85 -10.53 0.24
C PRO A 64 14.59 -11.55 1.12
N GLU A 65 13.99 -11.91 2.26
CA GLU A 65 14.53 -12.90 3.19
C GLU A 65 13.75 -14.23 3.12
N HIS A 66 12.43 -14.14 2.94
CA HIS A 66 11.51 -15.28 2.90
C HIS A 66 10.74 -15.34 1.57
N LEU A 67 10.09 -16.48 1.28
CA LEU A 67 9.29 -16.65 0.07
C LEU A 67 8.20 -15.58 -0.10
N LEU A 68 7.49 -15.19 0.96
CA LEU A 68 6.55 -14.06 0.92
C LEU A 68 7.20 -12.78 0.40
N ASN A 69 8.39 -12.43 0.89
CA ASN A 69 9.09 -11.23 0.44
C ASN A 69 9.51 -11.33 -1.02
N ARG A 70 9.90 -12.53 -1.48
CA ARG A 70 10.20 -12.76 -2.91
C ARG A 70 8.97 -12.50 -3.78
N ARG A 71 7.79 -12.96 -3.37
CA ARG A 71 6.52 -12.67 -4.07
C ARG A 71 6.21 -11.18 -4.07
N MET A 72 6.32 -10.51 -2.92
CA MET A 72 6.14 -9.07 -2.81
C MET A 72 7.04 -8.27 -3.76
N VAL A 73 8.34 -8.59 -3.80
CA VAL A 73 9.30 -7.93 -4.70
C VAL A 73 8.96 -8.23 -6.16
N ARG A 74 8.59 -9.47 -6.48
CA ARG A 74 8.16 -9.85 -7.83
C ARG A 74 6.94 -9.05 -8.28
N THR A 75 5.90 -8.94 -7.44
CA THR A 75 4.71 -8.13 -7.73
C THR A 75 5.05 -6.66 -7.97
N ALA A 76 5.96 -6.08 -7.19
CA ALA A 76 6.42 -4.71 -7.40
C ALA A 76 7.16 -4.56 -8.75
N VAL A 77 8.01 -5.52 -9.12
CA VAL A 77 8.72 -5.53 -10.41
C VAL A 77 7.77 -5.72 -11.59
N GLU A 78 6.80 -6.63 -11.50
CA GLU A 78 5.78 -6.81 -12.54
C GLU A 78 4.99 -5.51 -12.75
N THR A 79 4.63 -4.82 -11.67
CA THR A 79 3.96 -3.51 -11.76
C THR A 79 4.82 -2.44 -12.43
N LEU A 80 6.13 -2.41 -12.14
CA LEU A 80 7.07 -1.52 -12.83
C LEU A 80 7.08 -1.75 -14.35
N GLU A 81 7.01 -3.00 -14.77
CA GLU A 81 7.06 -3.39 -16.19
C GLU A 81 5.76 -3.06 -16.92
N GLU A 82 4.61 -3.27 -16.27
CA GLU A 82 3.27 -3.09 -16.86
C GLU A 82 2.83 -1.62 -16.93
N ALA A 83 3.14 -0.80 -15.92
CA ALA A 83 2.58 0.55 -15.80
C ALA A 83 2.94 1.49 -16.96
N ASP A 84 2.04 2.41 -17.34
CA ASP A 84 2.29 3.39 -18.40
C ASP A 84 3.17 4.55 -17.94
N VAL A 85 3.01 4.97 -16.68
CA VAL A 85 3.80 6.00 -16.00
C VAL A 85 4.26 5.47 -14.65
N LEU A 86 5.45 5.86 -14.21
CA LEU A 86 5.97 5.50 -12.89
C LEU A 86 6.04 6.70 -11.96
N TYR A 87 5.57 6.53 -10.74
CA TYR A 87 5.85 7.42 -9.62
C TYR A 87 6.93 6.81 -8.75
N MET A 88 8.10 7.44 -8.72
CA MET A 88 9.19 7.07 -7.83
C MET A 88 9.12 7.89 -6.55
N LEU A 89 8.73 7.27 -5.44
CA LEU A 89 8.56 7.95 -4.16
C LEU A 89 9.83 7.89 -3.32
N MET A 90 10.22 9.06 -2.82
CA MET A 90 11.30 9.26 -1.85
C MET A 90 10.82 10.26 -0.80
N GLU A 91 11.30 10.17 0.44
CA GLU A 91 10.83 11.08 1.50
C GLU A 91 11.78 12.27 1.69
N ALA A 92 11.19 13.43 1.98
CA ALA A 92 11.92 14.68 2.23
C ALA A 92 12.78 14.65 3.50
N THR A 93 12.44 13.77 4.45
CA THR A 93 13.06 13.69 5.79
C THR A 93 14.45 13.06 5.78
N SER A 94 14.88 12.46 4.67
CA SER A 94 16.18 11.82 4.53
C SER A 94 16.85 12.17 3.21
N LEU A 95 18.19 12.11 3.20
CA LEU A 95 18.97 12.06 1.97
C LEU A 95 18.87 10.67 1.31
N PRO A 96 19.21 10.53 0.02
CA PRO A 96 19.18 9.24 -0.66
C PRO A 96 19.96 8.16 0.09
N GLY A 97 19.29 7.07 0.43
CA GLY A 97 19.86 5.93 1.12
C GLY A 97 19.90 4.65 0.27
N PRO A 98 20.43 3.54 0.83
CA PRO A 98 20.53 2.27 0.12
C PRO A 98 19.19 1.74 -0.41
N GLY A 99 18.10 1.95 0.33
CA GLY A 99 16.76 1.55 -0.10
C GLY A 99 16.26 2.33 -1.32
N ASP A 100 16.55 3.62 -1.40
CA ASP A 100 16.19 4.46 -2.54
C ASP A 100 17.03 4.06 -3.76
N MET A 101 18.33 3.81 -3.57
CA MET A 101 19.22 3.32 -4.62
C MET A 101 18.80 1.95 -5.15
N ALA A 102 18.37 1.04 -4.28
CA ALA A 102 17.84 -0.25 -4.68
C ALA A 102 16.55 -0.09 -5.51
N ALA A 103 15.63 0.77 -5.10
CA ALA A 103 14.41 1.04 -5.85
C ALA A 103 14.71 1.68 -7.23
N ILE A 104 15.68 2.61 -7.31
CA ILE A 104 16.16 3.17 -8.60
C ILE A 104 16.74 2.07 -9.49
N LYS A 105 17.48 1.11 -8.91
CA LYS A 105 18.05 -0.01 -9.66
C LYS A 105 16.96 -0.85 -10.31
N TYR A 106 15.96 -1.30 -9.54
CA TYR A 106 14.82 -2.04 -10.08
C TYR A 106 14.06 -1.26 -11.16
N MET A 107 13.85 0.04 -10.93
CA MET A 107 13.24 0.92 -11.92
C MET A 107 14.07 0.96 -13.21
N LYS A 108 15.38 1.19 -13.15
CA LYS A 108 16.26 1.21 -14.32
C LYS A 108 16.25 -0.10 -15.08
N GLU A 109 16.23 -1.24 -14.38
CA GLU A 109 16.12 -2.57 -14.98
C GLU A 109 14.79 -2.77 -15.74
N ALA A 110 13.68 -2.32 -15.16
CA ALA A 110 12.37 -2.37 -15.84
C ALA A 110 12.33 -1.45 -17.08
N LEU A 111 12.90 -0.24 -16.97
CA LEU A 111 12.94 0.75 -18.05
C LEU A 111 13.85 0.33 -19.22
N ALA A 112 14.84 -0.54 -18.97
CA ALA A 112 15.69 -1.09 -20.02
C ALA A 112 14.90 -1.93 -21.05
N LYS A 113 13.76 -2.51 -20.64
CA LYS A 113 12.85 -3.25 -21.53
C LYS A 113 11.91 -2.33 -22.30
N ARG A 114 11.38 -1.29 -21.64
CA ARG A 114 10.44 -0.32 -22.20
C ARG A 114 10.62 1.04 -21.53
N SER A 115 11.02 2.04 -22.31
CA SER A 115 11.06 3.43 -21.85
C SER A 115 9.65 3.94 -21.57
N LYS A 116 9.49 4.68 -20.47
CA LYS A 116 8.23 5.29 -20.03
C LYS A 116 8.51 6.49 -19.12
N PRO A 117 7.56 7.43 -18.98
CA PRO A 117 7.70 8.58 -18.09
C PRO A 117 7.88 8.16 -16.63
N VAL A 118 8.80 8.84 -15.92
CA VAL A 118 9.09 8.60 -14.50
C VAL A 118 9.06 9.92 -13.76
N ILE A 119 8.10 10.06 -12.84
CA ILE A 119 7.92 11.25 -12.02
C ILE A 119 8.50 10.95 -10.63
N LEU A 120 9.46 11.78 -10.19
CA LEU A 120 9.95 11.75 -8.82
C LEU A 120 8.94 12.45 -7.93
N VAL A 121 8.40 11.73 -6.95
CA VAL A 121 7.46 12.25 -5.97
C VAL A 121 8.15 12.32 -4.62
N VAL A 122 8.49 13.53 -4.17
CA VAL A 122 9.19 13.73 -2.89
C VAL A 122 8.15 13.97 -1.80
N THR A 123 7.87 12.95 -1.00
CA THR A 123 6.79 12.93 -0.01
C THR A 123 7.20 13.53 1.33
N LYS A 124 6.22 13.75 2.21
CA LYS A 124 6.40 14.19 3.61
C LYS A 124 7.08 15.56 3.74
N ILE A 125 6.84 16.46 2.78
CA ILE A 125 7.45 17.80 2.80
C ILE A 125 6.98 18.64 3.98
N ASP A 126 5.83 18.30 4.57
CA ASP A 126 5.28 18.92 5.79
C ASP A 126 6.16 18.69 7.03
N LEU A 127 7.02 17.66 7.02
CA LEU A 127 7.93 17.35 8.11
C LEU A 127 9.28 18.08 8.00
N VAL A 128 9.49 18.86 6.94
CA VAL A 128 10.79 19.48 6.63
C VAL A 128 10.59 20.96 6.33
N ASN A 129 11.49 21.80 6.86
CA ASN A 129 11.45 23.22 6.53
C ASN A 129 11.96 23.49 5.10
N ARG A 130 11.54 24.64 4.52
CA ARG A 130 11.91 25.01 3.14
C ARG A 130 13.42 25.03 2.88
N HIS A 131 14.22 25.44 3.87
CA HIS A 131 15.69 25.49 3.74
C HIS A 131 16.33 24.11 3.60
N LYS A 132 15.78 23.08 4.24
CA LYS A 132 16.26 21.70 4.14
C LYS A 132 15.71 20.96 2.93
N LEU A 133 14.56 21.38 2.39
CA LEU A 133 13.94 20.73 1.24
C LEU A 133 14.75 20.90 -0.05
N LEU A 134 15.26 22.10 -0.34
CA LEU A 134 16.01 22.35 -1.59
C LEU A 134 17.25 21.46 -1.76
N PRO A 135 18.13 21.28 -0.74
CA PRO A 135 19.23 20.31 -0.84
C PRO A 135 18.78 18.88 -1.08
N VAL A 136 17.65 18.46 -0.51
CA VAL A 136 17.11 17.11 -0.69
C VAL A 136 16.62 16.93 -2.13
N LEU A 137 15.87 17.90 -2.67
CA LEU A 137 15.42 17.91 -4.06
C LEU A 137 16.58 17.88 -5.06
N ASP A 138 17.63 18.68 -4.84
CA ASP A 138 18.83 18.68 -5.68
C ASP A 138 19.52 17.31 -5.68
N ARG A 139 19.68 16.69 -4.50
CA ARG A 139 20.32 15.38 -4.38
C ARG A 139 19.53 14.29 -5.09
N TYR A 140 18.21 14.24 -4.91
CA TYR A 140 17.36 13.27 -5.62
C TYR A 140 17.28 13.55 -7.12
N GLY A 141 17.21 14.83 -7.51
CA GLY A 141 17.16 15.27 -8.91
C GLY A 141 18.39 14.83 -9.72
N ARG A 142 19.54 14.67 -9.08
CA ARG A 142 20.78 14.21 -9.75
C ARG A 142 20.88 12.69 -9.91
N LEU A 143 19.99 11.89 -9.31
CA LEU A 143 20.09 10.43 -9.34
C LEU A 143 19.60 9.80 -10.66
N TYR A 144 18.71 10.51 -11.35
CA TYR A 144 18.08 10.05 -12.58
C TYR A 144 17.55 11.24 -13.38
N ALA A 145 17.40 11.06 -14.69
CA ALA A 145 16.74 12.04 -15.55
C ALA A 145 15.22 11.90 -15.43
N TRP A 146 14.66 12.40 -14.32
CA TRP A 146 13.22 12.38 -14.06
C TRP A 146 12.46 13.18 -15.12
N THR A 147 11.27 12.71 -15.48
CA THR A 147 10.34 13.45 -16.34
C THR A 147 9.86 14.72 -15.62
N GLU A 148 9.49 14.57 -14.35
CA GLU A 148 9.06 15.66 -13.47
C GLU A 148 9.54 15.38 -12.04
N ILE A 149 9.69 16.43 -11.24
CA ILE A 149 9.98 16.34 -9.81
C ILE A 149 8.90 17.11 -9.05
N VAL A 150 8.09 16.40 -8.27
CA VAL A 150 6.95 16.99 -7.55
C VAL A 150 7.10 16.73 -6.04
N PRO A 151 7.45 17.75 -5.24
CA PRO A 151 7.37 17.66 -3.78
C PRO A 151 5.90 17.65 -3.33
N VAL A 152 5.48 16.70 -2.48
CA VAL A 152 4.09 16.58 -2.03
C VAL A 152 3.96 16.30 -0.53
N SER A 153 2.85 16.73 0.06
CA SER A 153 2.36 16.19 1.34
C SER A 153 0.92 15.72 1.18
N ALA A 154 0.73 14.40 1.14
CA ALA A 154 -0.61 13.82 1.18
C ALA A 154 -1.36 14.17 2.48
N MET A 155 -0.66 14.28 3.61
CA MET A 155 -1.30 14.60 4.90
C MET A 155 -1.79 16.05 5.01
N LYS A 156 -1.22 16.96 4.21
CA LYS A 156 -1.58 18.38 4.20
C LYS A 156 -2.27 18.83 2.92
N ASP A 157 -2.57 17.88 2.03
CA ASP A 157 -3.08 18.16 0.69
C ASP A 157 -2.21 19.19 -0.07
N ASP A 158 -0.90 19.09 0.10
CA ASP A 158 0.07 20.01 -0.49
C ASP A 158 0.59 19.43 -1.81
N ASN A 159 0.31 20.14 -2.90
CA ASN A 159 0.83 19.89 -4.25
C ASN A 159 0.35 18.58 -4.93
N VAL A 160 -0.70 17.95 -4.40
CA VAL A 160 -1.28 16.72 -4.96
C VAL A 160 -1.99 16.99 -6.30
N ASP A 161 -2.77 18.07 -6.39
CA ASP A 161 -3.40 18.48 -7.66
C ASP A 161 -2.37 18.73 -8.76
N ARG A 162 -1.24 19.34 -8.39
CA ARG A 162 -0.12 19.57 -9.31
C ARG A 162 0.48 18.25 -9.79
N LEU A 163 0.61 17.25 -8.90
CA LEU A 163 1.07 15.91 -9.25
C LEU A 163 0.15 15.26 -10.29
N LEU A 164 -1.17 15.37 -10.11
CA LEU A 164 -2.13 14.90 -11.11
C LEU A 164 -2.03 15.67 -12.43
N ALA A 165 -1.95 17.00 -12.36
CA ALA A 165 -1.85 17.86 -13.54
C ALA A 165 -0.60 17.59 -14.39
N VAL A 166 0.56 17.29 -13.78
CA VAL A 166 1.76 16.88 -14.56
C VAL A 166 1.64 15.47 -15.13
N THR A 167 0.82 14.61 -14.53
CA THR A 167 0.73 13.21 -14.92
C THR A 167 -0.15 13.02 -16.15
N VAL A 168 -1.27 13.74 -16.23
CA VAL A 168 -2.25 13.63 -17.34
C VAL A 168 -1.62 13.80 -18.73
N PRO A 169 -0.71 14.76 -18.99
CA PRO A 169 0.00 14.86 -20.27
C PRO A 169 0.73 13.59 -20.70
N HIS A 170 1.20 12.77 -19.75
CA HIS A 170 2.00 11.58 -20.01
C HIS A 170 1.18 10.29 -20.16
N LEU A 171 -0.12 10.33 -19.87
CA LEU A 171 -1.01 9.19 -20.05
C LEU A 171 -1.29 8.94 -21.54
N PRO A 172 -1.46 7.67 -21.95
CA PRO A 172 -1.88 7.34 -23.31
C PRO A 172 -3.27 7.89 -23.61
N SER A 173 -3.55 8.05 -24.91
CA SER A 173 -4.91 8.35 -25.36
C SER A 173 -5.75 7.08 -25.27
N GLY A 174 -6.93 7.20 -24.69
CA GLY A 174 -7.83 6.07 -24.48
C GLY A 174 -9.05 6.49 -23.70
N ASP A 175 -10.14 5.75 -23.88
CA ASP A 175 -11.36 5.92 -23.10
C ASP A 175 -11.18 5.29 -21.71
N GLY A 176 -11.98 5.75 -20.75
CA GLY A 176 -11.99 5.16 -19.42
C GLY A 176 -12.33 3.67 -19.47
N ALA A 177 -11.57 2.85 -18.75
CA ALA A 177 -11.77 1.41 -18.69
C ALA A 177 -12.79 0.99 -17.61
N TYR A 178 -13.11 1.88 -16.67
CA TYR A 178 -13.96 1.59 -15.51
C TYR A 178 -15.05 2.64 -15.34
N GLY A 179 -16.18 2.24 -14.74
CA GLY A 179 -17.26 3.14 -14.37
C GLY A 179 -16.86 4.13 -13.26
N ASP A 180 -17.57 5.25 -13.18
CA ASP A 180 -17.27 6.34 -12.23
C ASP A 180 -17.50 5.97 -10.75
N ASP A 181 -18.20 4.86 -10.49
CA ASP A 181 -18.47 4.32 -9.16
C ASP A 181 -17.36 3.39 -8.63
N VAL A 182 -16.43 2.97 -9.49
CA VAL A 182 -15.37 2.04 -9.13
C VAL A 182 -14.17 2.80 -8.58
N VAL A 183 -13.88 2.62 -7.29
CA VAL A 183 -12.72 3.23 -6.63
C VAL A 183 -11.51 2.30 -6.60
N THR A 184 -11.72 0.98 -6.51
CA THR A 184 -10.64 -0.01 -6.35
C THR A 184 -11.05 -1.39 -6.86
N ASP A 185 -10.07 -2.26 -7.13
CA ASP A 185 -10.27 -3.68 -7.44
C ASP A 185 -10.43 -4.58 -6.20
N GLN A 186 -10.28 -4.00 -5.00
CA GLN A 186 -10.32 -4.77 -3.76
C GLN A 186 -11.75 -5.12 -3.36
N SER A 187 -11.98 -6.41 -3.10
CA SER A 187 -13.23 -6.87 -2.51
C SER A 187 -13.36 -6.39 -1.05
N MET A 188 -14.60 -6.22 -0.56
CA MET A 188 -14.85 -5.93 0.87
C MET A 188 -14.23 -6.97 1.80
N ARG A 189 -14.17 -8.24 1.36
CA ARG A 189 -13.48 -9.32 2.07
C ARG A 189 -11.99 -9.01 2.24
N THR A 190 -11.33 -8.59 1.17
CA THR A 190 -9.90 -8.24 1.22
C THR A 190 -9.66 -7.01 2.09
N LEU A 191 -10.50 -5.97 1.94
CA LEU A 191 -10.42 -4.76 2.76
C LEU A 191 -10.61 -5.08 4.26
N ALA A 192 -11.54 -5.98 4.60
CA ALA A 192 -11.73 -6.41 5.98
C ALA A 192 -10.49 -7.12 6.54
N ALA A 193 -9.86 -8.02 5.77
CA ALA A 193 -8.63 -8.70 6.17
C ALA A 193 -7.50 -7.70 6.45
N GLU A 194 -7.34 -6.74 5.54
CA GLU A 194 -6.32 -5.71 5.63
C GLU A 194 -6.56 -4.77 6.82
N MET A 195 -7.80 -4.33 7.07
CA MET A 195 -8.12 -3.50 8.25
C MET A 195 -7.79 -4.20 9.57
N ILE A 196 -8.10 -5.50 9.70
CA ILE A 196 -7.71 -6.28 10.88
C ILE A 196 -6.18 -6.31 10.99
N ARG A 197 -5.50 -6.59 9.87
CA ARG A 197 -4.04 -6.64 9.82
C ARG A 197 -3.41 -5.30 10.22
N GLU A 198 -3.96 -4.18 9.76
CA GLU A 198 -3.51 -2.84 10.16
C GLU A 198 -3.54 -2.66 11.69
N LYS A 199 -4.65 -3.06 12.34
CA LYS A 199 -4.75 -2.98 13.81
C LYS A 199 -3.78 -3.90 14.50
N VAL A 200 -3.52 -5.09 13.94
CA VAL A 200 -2.43 -5.94 14.44
C VAL A 200 -1.08 -5.21 14.34
N LEU A 201 -0.76 -4.59 13.21
CA LEU A 201 0.50 -3.85 13.02
C LEU A 201 0.64 -2.64 13.96
N GLN A 202 -0.48 -2.03 14.37
CA GLN A 202 -0.51 -0.89 15.30
C GLN A 202 -0.37 -1.33 16.75
N GLU A 203 -1.00 -2.45 17.14
CA GLU A 203 -1.05 -2.93 18.52
C GLU A 203 0.13 -3.86 18.89
N THR A 204 1.00 -4.18 17.93
CA THR A 204 2.13 -5.09 18.12
C THR A 204 3.45 -4.53 17.63
N GLU A 205 4.51 -5.03 18.26
CA GLU A 205 5.90 -4.64 18.04
C GLU A 205 6.75 -5.88 17.71
N GLU A 206 8.03 -5.66 17.48
CA GLU A 206 9.05 -6.71 17.31
C GLU A 206 8.70 -7.67 16.15
N GLU A 207 8.63 -8.98 16.40
CA GLU A 207 8.51 -9.99 15.35
C GLU A 207 7.08 -10.23 14.87
N VAL A 208 6.07 -9.86 15.67
CA VAL A 208 4.66 -10.17 15.37
C VAL A 208 4.16 -9.49 14.08
N PRO A 209 4.42 -8.19 13.83
CA PRO A 209 4.02 -7.52 12.58
C PRO A 209 4.49 -8.23 11.31
N HIS A 210 5.64 -8.90 11.37
CA HIS A 210 6.26 -9.57 10.23
C HIS A 210 5.77 -11.00 10.02
N ALA A 211 5.09 -11.59 11.01
CA ALA A 211 4.66 -12.99 11.01
C ALA A 211 3.13 -13.17 11.05
N VAL A 212 2.36 -12.08 10.86
CA VAL A 212 0.89 -12.13 10.84
C VAL A 212 0.33 -12.20 9.43
N ALA A 213 -0.74 -12.97 9.23
CA ALA A 213 -1.67 -12.86 8.10
C ALA A 213 -3.11 -12.91 8.62
N VAL A 214 -4.06 -12.42 7.83
CA VAL A 214 -5.49 -12.46 8.15
C VAL A 214 -6.22 -13.17 7.03
N GLU A 215 -7.01 -14.17 7.37
CA GLU A 215 -7.87 -14.92 6.46
C GLU A 215 -9.33 -14.65 6.85
N ILE A 216 -10.18 -14.30 5.88
CA ILE A 216 -11.63 -14.17 6.13
C ILE A 216 -12.28 -15.52 5.81
N GLU A 217 -12.74 -16.23 6.83
CA GLU A 217 -13.42 -17.51 6.69
C GLU A 217 -14.86 -17.33 6.21
N ALA A 218 -15.56 -16.30 6.71
CA ALA A 218 -16.91 -15.95 6.28
C ALA A 218 -17.10 -14.45 6.18
N PHE A 219 -17.82 -14.02 5.14
CA PHE A 219 -18.31 -12.67 4.95
C PHE A 219 -19.74 -12.78 4.41
N VAL A 220 -20.73 -12.49 5.23
CA VAL A 220 -22.15 -12.63 4.88
C VAL A 220 -22.84 -11.30 5.11
N GLU A 221 -23.43 -10.75 4.06
CA GLU A 221 -24.24 -9.54 4.12
C GLU A 221 -25.71 -9.90 4.38
N GLN A 222 -26.30 -9.25 5.39
CA GLN A 222 -27.68 -9.41 5.80
C GLN A 222 -28.33 -8.02 5.95
N GLY A 223 -28.85 -7.49 4.85
CA GLY A 223 -29.43 -6.14 4.83
C GLY A 223 -28.38 -5.07 5.12
N LYS A 224 -28.43 -4.46 6.31
CA LYS A 224 -27.46 -3.42 6.75
C LYS A 224 -26.42 -3.94 7.74
N LEU A 225 -26.22 -5.26 7.80
CA LEU A 225 -25.28 -5.91 8.69
C LEU A 225 -24.35 -6.83 7.89
N ALA A 226 -23.04 -6.66 8.03
CA ALA A 226 -22.05 -7.65 7.61
C ALA A 226 -21.64 -8.52 8.80
N ILE A 227 -21.71 -9.83 8.64
CA ILE A 227 -21.22 -10.83 9.60
C ILE A 227 -19.89 -11.36 9.06
N ILE A 228 -18.81 -11.06 9.77
CA ILE A 228 -17.44 -11.36 9.36
C ILE A 228 -16.78 -12.28 10.37
N LYS A 229 -16.27 -13.41 9.88
CA LYS A 229 -15.45 -14.36 10.66
C LYS A 229 -14.04 -14.34 10.10
N ALA A 230 -13.07 -13.97 10.93
CA ALA A 230 -11.69 -13.81 10.49
C ALA A 230 -10.68 -14.51 11.41
N LEU A 231 -9.71 -15.14 10.78
CA LEU A 231 -8.63 -15.88 11.42
C LEU A 231 -7.31 -15.12 11.27
N ILE A 232 -6.72 -14.74 12.40
CA ILE A 232 -5.39 -14.16 12.47
C ILE A 232 -4.37 -15.30 12.59
N LEU A 233 -3.55 -15.48 11.57
CA LEU A 233 -2.51 -16.50 11.50
C LEU A 233 -1.19 -15.94 12.00
N VAL A 234 -0.49 -16.73 12.84
CA VAL A 234 0.88 -16.47 13.30
C VAL A 234 1.74 -17.73 13.19
N GLU A 235 3.06 -17.61 13.31
CA GLU A 235 3.97 -18.74 13.16
C GLU A 235 4.28 -19.48 14.48
N ARG A 236 4.10 -18.82 15.64
CA ARG A 236 4.48 -19.35 16.96
C ARG A 236 3.41 -19.11 18.02
N GLU A 237 3.36 -19.98 19.02
CA GLU A 237 2.47 -19.82 20.18
C GLU A 237 2.77 -18.57 21.01
N THR A 238 4.04 -18.15 21.08
CA THR A 238 4.42 -16.89 21.73
C THR A 238 3.75 -15.69 21.06
N GLN A 239 3.76 -15.63 19.73
CA GLN A 239 3.11 -14.58 18.94
C GLN A 239 1.59 -14.60 19.13
N LYS A 240 0.97 -15.79 19.21
CA LYS A 240 -0.45 -15.94 19.53
C LYS A 240 -0.74 -15.37 20.93
N GLY A 241 0.07 -15.69 21.93
CA GLY A 241 -0.04 -15.15 23.27
C GLY A 241 0.05 -13.61 23.30
N ILE A 242 0.98 -13.04 22.51
CA ILE A 242 1.10 -11.58 22.34
C ILE A 242 -0.19 -11.01 21.74
N LEU A 243 -0.71 -11.56 20.65
CA LEU A 243 -1.93 -11.05 20.00
C LEU A 243 -3.18 -11.12 20.88
N VAL A 244 -3.34 -12.23 21.61
CA VAL A 244 -4.46 -12.38 22.56
C VAL A 244 -4.30 -11.35 23.68
N GLY A 245 -3.10 -11.21 24.23
CA GLY A 245 -2.80 -10.33 25.34
C GLY A 245 -3.44 -10.80 26.66
N LYS A 246 -3.17 -10.06 27.74
CA LYS A 246 -3.70 -10.39 29.07
C LYS A 246 -5.22 -10.44 29.04
N GLN A 247 -5.81 -11.58 29.40
CA GLN A 247 -7.27 -11.80 29.41
C GLN A 247 -7.97 -11.47 28.08
N GLY A 248 -7.27 -11.57 26.94
CA GLY A 248 -7.85 -11.26 25.63
C GLY A 248 -7.96 -9.75 25.31
N ALA A 249 -7.40 -8.88 26.15
CA ALA A 249 -7.57 -7.43 26.02
C ALA A 249 -7.06 -6.87 24.68
N ARG A 250 -5.93 -7.38 24.17
CA ARG A 250 -5.36 -6.89 22.91
C ARG A 250 -6.18 -7.34 21.70
N LEU A 251 -6.59 -8.60 21.65
CA LEU A 251 -7.46 -9.10 20.57
C LEU A 251 -8.79 -8.36 20.54
N LYS A 252 -9.35 -8.04 21.72
CA LYS A 252 -10.56 -7.22 21.84
C LYS A 252 -10.34 -5.79 21.30
N ALA A 253 -9.20 -5.17 21.58
CA ALA A 253 -8.86 -3.85 21.05
C ALA A 253 -8.74 -3.86 19.53
N ILE A 254 -7.99 -4.82 18.97
CA ILE A 254 -7.84 -5.06 17.53
C ILE A 254 -9.21 -5.20 16.86
N GLY A 255 -10.06 -6.10 17.37
CA GLY A 255 -11.39 -6.33 16.81
C GLY A 255 -12.30 -5.11 16.91
N THR A 256 -12.25 -4.37 18.02
CA THR A 256 -13.06 -3.18 18.19
C THR A 256 -12.68 -2.09 17.19
N GLN A 257 -11.39 -1.80 17.05
CA GLN A 257 -10.90 -0.77 16.13
C GLN A 257 -11.12 -1.17 14.67
N ALA A 258 -10.85 -2.43 14.30
CA ALA A 258 -11.05 -2.93 12.94
C ALA A 258 -12.54 -2.87 12.54
N ARG A 259 -13.45 -3.28 13.45
CA ARG A 259 -14.89 -3.18 13.23
C ARG A 259 -15.34 -1.74 12.98
N LEU A 260 -14.83 -0.77 13.74
CA LEU A 260 -15.18 0.65 13.54
C LEU A 260 -14.71 1.19 12.19
N ASP A 261 -13.49 0.83 11.76
CA ASP A 261 -12.98 1.20 10.43
C ASP A 261 -13.83 0.57 9.31
N MET A 262 -14.24 -0.70 9.46
CA MET A 262 -15.12 -1.38 8.51
C MET A 262 -16.50 -0.74 8.45
N GLU A 263 -17.12 -0.40 9.60
CA GLU A 263 -18.43 0.25 9.62
C GLU A 263 -18.41 1.59 8.88
N ARG A 264 -17.31 2.35 9.01
CA ARG A 264 -17.13 3.62 8.31
C ARG A 264 -17.01 3.40 6.80
N LEU A 265 -16.14 2.50 6.36
CA LEU A 265 -15.88 2.29 4.93
C LEU A 265 -17.05 1.60 4.21
N PHE A 266 -17.68 0.61 4.87
CA PHE A 266 -18.77 -0.17 4.26
C PHE A 266 -20.14 0.51 4.36
N GLY A 267 -20.26 1.58 5.15
CA GLY A 267 -21.52 2.29 5.36
C GLY A 267 -22.61 1.44 6.03
N MET A 268 -22.23 0.36 6.71
CA MET A 268 -23.15 -0.60 7.32
C MET A 268 -22.63 -1.12 8.67
N LYS A 269 -23.49 -1.77 9.47
CA LYS A 269 -23.07 -2.38 10.74
C LYS A 269 -22.23 -3.62 10.50
N VAL A 270 -21.29 -3.89 11.40
CA VAL A 270 -20.39 -5.04 11.30
C VAL A 270 -20.41 -5.84 12.60
N PHE A 271 -20.69 -7.14 12.49
CA PHE A 271 -20.40 -8.12 13.52
C PHE A 271 -19.11 -8.84 13.15
N LEU A 272 -18.05 -8.63 13.94
CA LEU A 272 -16.72 -9.18 13.68
C LEU A 272 -16.35 -10.21 14.75
N GLU A 273 -16.13 -11.45 14.32
CA GLU A 273 -15.62 -12.54 15.15
C GLU A 273 -14.16 -12.84 14.76
N LEU A 274 -13.25 -12.80 15.74
CA LEU A 274 -11.81 -12.96 15.53
C LEU A 274 -11.26 -14.17 16.29
N TRP A 275 -10.43 -14.95 15.62
CA TRP A 275 -9.63 -16.03 16.23
C TRP A 275 -8.16 -15.87 15.91
N VAL A 276 -7.29 -16.44 16.74
CA VAL A 276 -5.85 -16.49 16.50
C VAL A 276 -5.40 -17.95 16.44
N LYS A 277 -4.74 -18.34 15.33
CA LYS A 277 -4.25 -19.70 15.10
C LYS A 277 -2.78 -19.70 14.70
N VAL A 278 -2.05 -20.70 15.22
CA VAL A 278 -0.67 -20.93 14.84
C VAL A 278 -0.62 -21.80 13.58
N ARG A 279 0.03 -21.27 12.54
CA ARG A 279 0.37 -21.99 11.30
C ARG A 279 1.87 -21.80 11.08
N LYS A 280 2.64 -22.83 11.46
CA LYS A 280 4.10 -22.79 11.42
C LYS A 280 4.62 -22.49 10.00
N SER A 281 5.60 -21.60 9.91
CA SER A 281 6.32 -21.27 8.67
C SER A 281 5.41 -20.94 7.49
N TRP A 282 4.26 -20.31 7.73
CA TRP A 282 3.30 -20.03 6.66
C TRP A 282 3.88 -19.11 5.58
N ARG A 283 4.83 -18.24 5.94
CA ARG A 283 5.53 -17.33 5.01
C ARG A 283 6.44 -18.04 4.00
N GLU A 284 6.77 -19.30 4.26
CA GLU A 284 7.59 -20.17 3.40
C GLU A 284 6.74 -21.26 2.72
N ASN A 285 5.43 -21.30 2.94
CA ASN A 285 4.56 -22.33 2.41
C ASN A 285 3.76 -21.81 1.20
N GLU A 286 4.11 -22.28 0.00
CA GLU A 286 3.48 -21.83 -1.25
C GLU A 286 1.96 -21.92 -1.27
N GLN A 287 1.40 -23.06 -0.84
CA GLN A 287 -0.04 -23.27 -0.82
C GLN A 287 -0.75 -22.27 0.10
N THR A 288 -0.15 -22.00 1.26
CA THR A 288 -0.67 -21.03 2.22
C THR A 288 -0.61 -19.62 1.67
N LEU A 289 0.49 -19.25 1.00
CA LEU A 289 0.60 -17.94 0.37
C LEU A 289 -0.46 -17.72 -0.70
N VAL A 290 -0.70 -18.72 -1.56
CA VAL A 290 -1.77 -18.66 -2.58
C VAL A 290 -3.15 -18.53 -1.92
N GLN A 291 -3.43 -19.31 -0.86
CA GLN A 291 -4.70 -19.23 -0.11
C GLN A 291 -4.94 -17.85 0.49
N LEU A 292 -3.87 -17.19 0.95
CA LEU A 292 -3.90 -15.84 1.52
C LEU A 292 -3.88 -14.71 0.48
N GLY A 293 -3.83 -15.05 -0.81
CA GLY A 293 -3.83 -14.08 -1.91
C GLY A 293 -2.48 -13.39 -2.17
N TYR A 294 -1.37 -14.01 -1.78
CA TYR A 294 0.00 -13.52 -2.03
C TYR A 294 0.69 -14.19 -3.20
#